data_AF-A0A673KWT6-F1
#
_entry.id   AF-A0A673KWT6-F1
#
_cell.length_a   1.000
_cell.length_b   1.000
_cell.length_c   1.000
_cell.angle_alpha   90.00
_cell.angle_beta   90.00
_cell.angle_gamma   90.00
#
_symmetry.space_group_name_H-M   'P 1'
#
loop_
_entity.id
_entity.type
_entity.pdbx_description
1 polymer ?
#
loop_
_entity_poly.entity_id
_entity_poly.type
_entity_poly.pdbx_seq_one_letter_code
_entity_poly.pdbx_strand_id
1 'polypeptide(L)' 'LMFHQLEMVEPSGWIHIPLLDLVNNPIRTFMIQIAVLANHQNGRDTHMRQIKVYTPVEESSIGKFPRCTTVDFMMYRTIR' A
#
# COMPACT_ATOMS: atom_id res chain seq x y z
N LEU A 1 14.26 10.67 -5.16
CA LEU A 1 13.43 9.65 -5.85
C LEU A 1 13.60 8.35 -5.06
N MET A 2 12.54 7.88 -4.42
CA MET A 2 12.59 6.63 -3.67
C MET A 2 12.33 5.48 -4.65
N PHE A 3 13.23 4.51 -4.73
CA PHE A 3 13.06 3.31 -5.56
C PHE A 3 13.21 2.07 -4.69
N HIS A 4 12.39 1.07 -4.95
CA HIS A 4 12.42 -0.23 -4.29
C HIS A 4 12.53 -1.30 -5.38
N GLN A 5 13.49 -2.21 -5.23
CA GLN A 5 13.74 -3.29 -6.19
C GLN A 5 13.49 -4.64 -5.51
N LEU A 6 12.77 -5.51 -6.22
CA LEU A 6 12.45 -6.86 -5.78
C LEU A 6 12.86 -7.85 -6.87
N GLU A 7 13.58 -8.89 -6.47
CA GLU A 7 13.85 -10.06 -7.30
C GLU A 7 12.86 -11.17 -6.96
N MET A 8 12.27 -11.80 -7.97
CA MET A 8 11.24 -12.83 -7.80
C MET A 8 11.70 -14.13 -8.44
N VAL A 9 11.70 -15.22 -7.67
CA VAL A 9 12.02 -16.57 -8.15
C VAL A 9 10.73 -17.40 -8.09
N GLU A 10 10.23 -17.78 -9.27
CA GLU A 10 9.00 -18.58 -9.44
C GLU A 10 7.83 -18.12 -8.54
N PRO A 11 7.45 -16.82 -8.58
CA PRO A 11 6.45 -16.30 -7.68
C PRO A 11 5.09 -16.98 -7.90
N SER A 12 4.47 -17.41 -6.80
CA SER A 12 3.11 -17.97 -6.80
C SER A 12 2.19 -17.15 -5.89
N GLY A 13 1.02 -16.75 -6.40
CA GLY A 13 0.04 -16.00 -5.63
C GLY A 13 0.29 -14.49 -5.59
N TRP A 14 -0.25 -13.83 -4.57
CA TRP A 14 -0.11 -12.39 -4.36
C TRP A 14 1.23 -12.04 -3.72
N ILE A 15 1.85 -10.95 -4.17
CA ILE A 15 3.05 -10.38 -3.56
C ILE A 15 2.68 -9.02 -2.98
N HIS A 16 3.00 -8.82 -1.70
CA HIS A 16 2.79 -7.56 -0.99
C HIS A 16 4.12 -6.81 -0.90
N ILE A 17 4.15 -5.60 -1.48
CA ILE A 17 5.32 -4.72 -1.44
C ILE A 17 4.99 -3.52 -0.55
N PRO A 18 5.65 -3.36 0.61
CA PRO A 18 5.43 -2.22 1.48
C PRO A 18 6.02 -0.94 0.86
N LEU A 19 5.19 0.09 0.71
CA LEU A 19 5.60 1.41 0.21
C LEU A 19 5.82 2.35 1.39
N LEU A 20 6.94 2.19 2.09
CA LEU A 20 7.30 2.95 3.29
C LEU A 20 8.49 3.86 3.05
N ASP A 21 8.55 5.00 3.75
CA ASP A 21 9.70 5.90 3.79
C ASP A 21 10.81 5.39 4.75
N LEU A 22 11.88 6.18 4.92
CA LEU A 22 13.02 5.83 5.77
C LEU A 22 12.68 5.69 7.26
N VAL A 23 11.50 6.18 7.68
CA VAL A 23 11.03 6.17 9.06
C VAL A 23 9.80 5.26 9.21
N ASN A 24 9.58 4.35 8.24
CA ASN A 24 8.47 3.40 8.19
C ASN A 24 7.06 4.03 8.08
N ASN A 25 6.93 5.25 7.56
CA ASN A 25 5.62 5.83 7.24
C ASN A 25 5.22 5.49 5.80
N PRO A 26 3.92 5.34 5.51
CA PRO A 26 3.43 5.22 4.14
C PRO A 26 3.91 6.38 3.25
N ILE A 27 4.45 6.06 2.06
CA ILE A 27 4.95 7.06 1.13
C ILE A 27 3.79 7.94 0.62
N ARG A 28 3.97 9.27 0.71
CA ARG A 28 3.10 10.25 0.05
C ARG A 28 3.72 10.66 -1.27
N THR A 29 3.07 10.35 -2.38
CA THR A 29 3.54 10.68 -3.74
C THR A 29 2.36 10.93 -4.67
N PHE A 30 2.59 11.71 -5.73
CA PHE A 30 1.61 11.91 -6.82
C PHE A 30 1.62 10.77 -7.83
N MET A 31 2.71 9.99 -7.89
CA MET A 31 2.89 8.93 -8.88
C MET A 31 3.66 7.76 -8.29
N ILE A 32 3.24 6.55 -8.67
CA ILE A 32 3.97 5.31 -8.47
C ILE A 32 4.24 4.72 -9.85
N GLN A 33 5.49 4.34 -10.11
CA GLN A 33 5.89 3.66 -11.34
C GLN A 33 6.34 2.23 -10.99
N ILE A 34 5.72 1.25 -11.63
CA ILE A 34 6.14 -0.15 -11.57
C ILE A 34 6.87 -0.45 -12.87
N ALA A 35 8.13 -0.86 -12.77
CA ALA A 35 8.96 -1.22 -13.91
C ALA A 35 9.41 -2.68 -13.78
N VAL A 36 9.12 -3.49 -14.80
CA VAL A 36 9.65 -4.85 -14.89
C VAL A 36 10.96 -4.78 -15.65
N LEU A 37 12.07 -5.00 -14.93
CA LEU A 37 13.41 -4.86 -15.50
C LEU A 37 13.87 -6.12 -16.26
N ALA A 38 13.39 -7.30 -15.84
CA ALA A 38 13.68 -8.58 -16.46
C ALA A 38 12.57 -9.59 -16.16
N ASN A 39 12.42 -10.60 -17.03
CA ASN A 39 11.51 -11.72 -16.84
C ASN A 39 12.31 -13.02 -16.63
N HIS A 40 11.65 -14.03 -16.04
CA HIS A 40 12.20 -15.37 -15.96
C HIS A 40 12.50 -15.92 -17.38
N GLN A 41 13.58 -16.69 -17.51
CA GLN A 41 14.06 -17.25 -18.79
C GLN A 41 14.23 -16.19 -19.90
N ASN A 42 14.57 -14.95 -19.56
CA ASN A 42 14.71 -13.83 -20.51
C ASN A 42 13.47 -13.61 -21.39
N GLY A 43 12.28 -13.85 -20.84
CA GLY A 43 11.02 -13.58 -21.53
C GLY A 43 10.93 -12.13 -22.00
N ARG A 44 10.48 -11.91 -23.24
CA ARG A 44 10.35 -10.57 -23.83
C ARG A 44 9.25 -9.74 -23.16
N ASP A 45 8.09 -10.36 -22.96
CA ASP A 45 6.89 -9.71 -22.45
C ASP A 45 6.53 -10.22 -21.06
N THR A 46 6.00 -9.32 -20.23
CA THR A 46 5.54 -9.65 -18.87
C THR A 46 4.03 -9.73 -18.82
N HIS A 47 3.50 -10.78 -18.20
CA HIS A 47 2.08 -10.89 -17.92
C HIS A 47 1.78 -10.46 -16.47
N MET A 48 1.33 -9.22 -16.29
CA MET A 48 0.77 -8.78 -15.01
C MET A 48 -0.71 -9.11 -14.95
N ARG A 49 -1.09 -10.05 -14.08
CA ARG A 49 -2.49 -10.51 -13.98
C ARG A 49 -3.38 -9.51 -13.25
N GLN A 50 -2.87 -8.89 -12.18
CA GLN A 50 -3.59 -7.87 -11.43
C GLN A 50 -2.62 -7.05 -10.57
N ILE A 51 -2.93 -5.76 -10.39
CA ILE A 51 -2.26 -4.88 -9.44
C ILE A 51 -3.34 -4.27 -8.53
N LYS A 52 -3.05 -4.21 -7.22
CA LYS A 52 -3.86 -3.51 -6.23
C LYS A 52 -2.96 -2.59 -5.42
N VAL A 53 -3.35 -1.33 -5.31
CA VAL A 53 -2.65 -0.33 -4.49
C VAL A 53 -3.56 0.02 -3.32
N TYR A 54 -2.99 0.00 -2.12
CA TYR A 54 -3.72 0.27 -0.88
C TYR A 54 -3.19 1.55 -0.24
N THR A 55 -4.09 2.32 0.35
CA THR A 55 -3.76 3.45 1.21
C THR A 55 -4.18 3.11 2.63
N PRO A 56 -3.46 3.58 3.65
CA PRO A 56 -3.98 3.59 5.01
C PRO A 56 -5.31 4.35 5.03
N VAL A 57 -6.30 3.79 5.73
CA VAL A 57 -7.59 4.44 5.94
C VAL A 57 -7.51 5.22 7.25
N GLU A 58 -7.94 6.49 7.24
CA GLU A 58 -8.12 7.24 8.47
C GLU A 58 -9.25 6.62 9.29
N GLU A 59 -8.90 6.01 10.43
CA GLU A 59 -9.90 5.42 11.33
C GLU A 59 -10.49 6.46 12.30
N SER A 60 -9.78 7.58 12.54
CA SER A 60 -10.18 8.65 13.45
C SER A 60 -10.74 9.85 12.68
N SER A 61 -12.06 10.01 12.68
CA SER A 61 -12.65 11.32 12.35
C SER A 61 -12.56 12.31 13.52
N ILE A 62 -12.05 11.85 14.68
CA ILE A 62 -11.99 12.58 15.94
C ILE A 62 -10.54 13.07 16.13
N GLY A 63 -10.08 14.00 15.29
CA GLY A 63 -8.80 14.69 15.46
C GLY A 63 -7.59 13.80 15.82
N LYS A 64 -6.69 14.31 16.67
CA LYS A 64 -5.51 13.59 17.17
C LYS A 64 -5.81 12.71 18.40
N PHE A 65 -7.04 12.20 18.54
CA PHE A 65 -7.42 11.37 19.68
C PHE A 65 -7.27 9.88 19.35
N PRO A 66 -7.00 9.02 20.35
CA PRO A 66 -6.99 7.58 20.16
C PRO A 66 -8.32 7.10 19.60
N ARG A 67 -8.30 5.98 18.87
CA ARG A 67 -9.52 5.35 18.35
C ARG A 67 -10.45 4.98 19.51
N CYS A 68 -11.60 5.65 19.59
CA CYS A 68 -12.67 5.28 20.50
C CYS A 68 -13.51 4.18 19.86
N THR A 69 -13.77 3.09 20.59
CA THR A 69 -14.46 1.90 20.07
C THR A 69 -15.83 1.67 20.69
N THR A 70 -16.12 2.29 21.85
CA THR A 70 -17.38 2.15 22.56
C THR A 70 -18.54 2.72 21.73
N VAL A 71 -19.67 2.02 21.73
CA VAL A 71 -20.90 2.48 21.04
C VAL A 71 -21.32 3.86 21.56
N ASP A 72 -21.22 4.08 22.87
CA ASP A 72 -21.58 5.35 23.51
C ASP A 72 -20.80 6.54 22.97
N PHE A 73 -19.54 6.32 22.60
CA PHE A 73 -18.70 7.35 22.02
C PHE A 73 -18.92 7.47 20.51
N MET A 74 -19.04 6.34 19.82
CA MET A 74 -19.19 6.29 18.37
C MET A 74 -20.51 6.88 17.89
N MET A 75 -21.57 6.88 18.72
CA MET A 75 -22.85 7.48 18.34
C MET A 75 -22.75 9.00 18.08
N TYR A 76 -21.79 9.68 18.71
CA TYR A 76 -21.55 11.12 18.57
C TYR A 76 -20.38 11.44 17.61
N ARG A 77 -19.85 10.44 16.89
CA ARG A 77 -18.65 10.57 16.05
C ARG A 77 -18.81 11.52 14.86
N THR A 78 -20.01 11.62 14.31
CA THR A 78 -20.30 12.45 13.12
C THR A 78 -21.72 13.00 13.21
N ILE A 79 -21.90 14.22 12.71
CA ILE A 79 -23.21 14.69 12.26
C ILE A 79 -23.27 14.33 10.78
N ARG A 80 -24.38 13.74 10.32
CA ARG A 80 -24.55 13.31 8.92
C ARG A 80 -25.74 14.02 8.30
#